data_AF-A0A108T4T3-F1
#
_entry.id   AF-A0A108T4T3-F1
#
_cell.length_a   1.000
_cell.length_b   1.000
_cell.length_c   1.000
_cell.angle_alpha   90.00
_cell.angle_beta   90.00
_cell.angle_gamma   90.00
#
_symmetry.space_group_name_H-M   'P 1'
#
loop_
_entity.id
_entity.type
_entity.pdbx_description
1 polymer ?
#
loop_
_entity_poly.entity_id
_entity_poly.type
_entity_poly.pdbx_seq_one_letter_code
_entity_poly.pdbx_strand_id
1 'polypeptide(L)' 'MLCLLYHEVEKNRITEELLLCMQYEEGAQEKIEAYSNVQKKALVDWVNSAKTEQTKADCIAKIIIMAMNGVIGYI' A
#
# COMPACT_ATOMS: atom_id res chain seq x y z
N MET A 1 11.34 -25.08 -6.08
CA MET A 1 12.05 -23.87 -5.65
C MET A 1 11.39 -22.64 -6.29
N LEU A 2 10.12 -22.41 -5.96
CA LEU A 2 9.27 -21.32 -6.49
C LEU A 2 8.56 -20.57 -5.34
N CYS A 3 8.37 -21.22 -4.18
CA CYS A 3 7.76 -20.61 -3.00
C CYS A 3 8.55 -19.42 -2.42
N LEU A 4 9.88 -19.41 -2.55
CA LEU A 4 10.69 -18.33 -2.01
C LEU A 4 10.53 -17.03 -2.82
N LEU A 5 10.43 -17.14 -4.15
CA LEU A 5 10.16 -16.00 -5.03
C LEU A 5 8.74 -15.47 -4.85
N TYR A 6 7.75 -16.34 -4.65
CA TYR A 6 6.37 -15.91 -4.38
C TYR A 6 6.31 -15.12 -3.07
N HIS A 7 6.95 -15.62 -2.01
CA HIS A 7 6.97 -14.97 -0.70
C HIS A 7 7.76 -13.65 -0.68
N GLU A 8 8.80 -13.49 -1.51
CA GLU A 8 9.52 -12.21 -1.65
C GLU A 8 8.76 -11.19 -2.51
N VAL A 9 8.08 -11.65 -3.57
CA VAL A 9 7.21 -10.79 -4.40
C VAL A 9 6.01 -10.31 -3.59
N GLU A 10 5.43 -11.16 -2.75
CA GLU A 10 4.30 -10.86 -1.87
C GLU A 10 4.66 -9.87 -0.75
N LYS A 11 5.93 -9.88 -0.30
CA LYS A 11 6.45 -8.91 0.68
C LYS A 11 6.59 -7.48 0.16
N ASN A 12 6.68 -7.30 -1.15
CA ASN A 12 6.81 -6.00 -1.82
C ASN A 12 5.58 -5.64 -2.64
N ARG A 13 4.59 -6.53 -2.75
CA ARG A 13 3.34 -6.26 -3.43
C ARG A 13 2.47 -5.44 -2.49
N ILE A 14 1.98 -4.32 -3.00
CA ILE A 14 0.74 -3.73 -2.52
C ILE A 14 -0.28 -4.87 -2.38
N THR A 15 -0.83 -5.07 -1.17
CA THR A 15 -1.80 -6.14 -0.92
C THR A 15 -2.98 -6.00 -1.87
N GLU A 16 -3.55 -7.13 -2.34
CA GLU A 16 -4.68 -7.11 -3.29
C GLU A 16 -5.83 -6.24 -2.78
N GLU A 17 -6.03 -6.20 -1.46
CA GLU A 17 -7.00 -5.35 -0.77
C GLU A 17 -6.77 -3.86 -1.01
N LEU A 18 -5.52 -3.40 -0.90
CA LEU A 18 -5.15 -2.00 -1.17
C LEU A 18 -5.38 -1.68 -2.66
N LEU A 19 -5.08 -2.63 -3.55
CA LEU A 19 -5.28 -2.49 -5.00
C LEU A 19 -6.77 -2.39 -5.36
N LEU A 20 -7.62 -3.21 -4.73
CA LEU A 20 -9.08 -3.12 -4.88
C LEU A 20 -9.62 -1.79 -4.36
N CYS A 21 -9.13 -1.29 -3.21
CA CYS A 21 -9.56 0.00 -2.68
C CYS A 21 -9.11 1.18 -3.56
N MET A 22 -7.94 1.10 -4.19
CA MET A 22 -7.45 2.12 -5.13
C MET A 22 -8.28 2.22 -6.41
N GLN A 23 -8.96 1.15 -6.85
CA GLN A 23 -9.80 1.16 -8.05
C GLN A 23 -11.03 2.07 -7.91
N TYR A 24 -11.44 2.38 -6.68
CA TYR A 24 -12.61 3.23 -6.42
C TYR A 24 -12.27 4.73 -6.40
N GLU A 25 -11.00 5.10 -6.38
CA GLU A 25 -10.53 6.49 -6.30
C GLU A 25 -9.70 6.83 -7.53
N GLU A 26 -10.29 7.61 -8.44
CA GLU A 26 -9.69 7.99 -9.71
C GLU A 26 -8.33 8.70 -9.48
N GLY A 27 -7.25 8.12 -10.02
CA GLY A 27 -5.89 8.66 -9.87
C GLY A 27 -5.13 8.23 -8.60
N ALA A 28 -5.76 7.50 -7.66
CA ALA A 28 -5.06 7.01 -6.46
C ALA A 28 -3.93 6.03 -6.83
N GLN A 29 -4.20 5.13 -7.77
CA GLN A 29 -3.21 4.17 -8.26
C GLN A 29 -2.01 4.87 -8.92
N GLU A 30 -2.23 5.80 -9.85
CA GLU A 30 -1.15 6.53 -10.53
C GLU A 30 -0.27 7.29 -9.53
N LYS A 31 -0.87 7.92 -8.52
CA LYS A 31 -0.12 8.65 -7.49
C LYS A 31 0.73 7.72 -6.62
N ILE A 32 0.21 6.55 -6.24
CA ILE A 32 0.95 5.56 -5.45
C ILE A 32 2.02 4.88 -6.31
N GLU A 33 1.76 4.66 -7.60
CA GLU A 33 2.76 4.17 -8.55
C GLU A 33 3.89 5.18 -8.80
N ALA A 34 3.62 6.48 -8.70
CA ALA A 34 4.63 7.52 -8.78
C ALA A 34 5.56 7.59 -7.54
N TYR A 35 5.22 6.91 -6.43
CA TYR A 35 6.08 6.89 -5.25
C TYR A 35 7.38 6.12 -5.51
N SER A 36 8.45 6.57 -4.85
CA SER A 36 9.74 5.86 -4.86
C SER A 36 9.59 4.46 -4.22
N ASN A 37 10.50 3.55 -4.57
CA ASN A 37 10.53 2.21 -3.99
C ASN A 37 10.63 2.24 -2.45
N VAL A 38 11.34 3.24 -1.89
CA VAL A 38 11.45 3.43 -0.44
C VAL A 38 10.09 3.76 0.17
N GLN A 39 9.35 4.69 -0.42
CA GLN A 39 8.02 5.06 0.04
C GLN A 39 7.03 3.90 -0.09
N LYS A 40 7.01 3.21 -1.23
CA LYS A 40 6.16 2.02 -1.43
C LYS A 40 6.45 0.94 -0.40
N LYS A 41 7.72 0.69 -0.08
CA LYS A 41 8.10 -0.26 0.98
C LYS A 41 7.59 0.19 2.35
N ALA A 42 7.73 1.47 2.69
CA ALA A 42 7.23 2.00 3.95
C ALA A 42 5.71 1.86 4.09
N LEU A 43 4.95 2.07 3.01
CA LEU A 43 3.50 1.82 2.97
C LEU A 43 3.17 0.35 3.23
N VAL A 44 3.87 -0.57 2.56
CA VAL A 44 3.66 -2.01 2.72
C VAL A 44 4.03 -2.46 4.14
N ASP A 45 5.16 -2.01 4.68
CA ASP A 45 5.56 -2.29 6.06
C ASP A 45 4.53 -1.78 7.07
N TRP A 46 3.96 -0.59 6.82
CA TRP A 46 2.93 0.00 7.68
C TRP A 46 1.63 -0.82 7.66
N VAL A 47 1.13 -1.19 6.47
CA VAL A 47 -0.06 -2.05 6.35
C VAL A 47 0.19 -3.41 7.01
N ASN A 48 1.37 -4.01 6.80
CA ASN A 48 1.73 -5.30 7.39
C ASN A 48 1.95 -5.26 8.92
N SER A 49 2.18 -4.09 9.50
CA SER A 49 2.30 -3.93 10.97
C SER A 49 0.95 -4.02 11.70
N ALA A 50 -0.16 -3.90 10.97
CA ALA A 50 -1.50 -3.95 11.54
C ALA A 50 -1.84 -5.35 12.06
N LYS A 51 -2.31 -5.41 13.32
CA LYS A 51 -2.62 -6.66 14.02
C LYS A 51 -4.02 -7.21 13.73
N THR A 52 -4.88 -6.42 13.10
CA THR A 52 -6.26 -6.81 12.79
C THR A 52 -6.59 -6.41 11.36
N GLU A 53 -7.53 -7.12 10.74
CA GLU A 53 -8.02 -6.81 9.40
C GLU A 53 -8.68 -5.43 9.33
N GLN A 54 -9.37 -5.01 10.40
CA GLN A 54 -9.92 -3.65 10.47
C GLN A 54 -8.81 -2.59 10.45
N THR A 55 -7.73 -2.79 11.21
CA THR A 55 -6.60 -1.86 11.23
C THR A 55 -5.86 -1.82 9.88
N LYS A 56 -5.77 -2.95 9.17
CA LYS A 56 -5.23 -2.98 7.80
C LYS A 56 -6.08 -2.13 6.86
N ALA A 57 -7.40 -2.32 6.87
CA ALA A 57 -8.33 -1.54 6.07
C ALA A 57 -8.24 -0.03 6.38
N ASP A 58 -8.11 0.34 7.65
CA ASP A 58 -7.94 1.74 8.06
C ASP A 58 -6.60 2.34 7.57
N CYS A 59 -5.51 1.58 7.62
CA CYS A 59 -4.22 2.00 7.06
C CYS A 59 -4.32 2.21 5.55
N ILE A 60 -4.95 1.27 4.83
CA ILE A 60 -5.19 1.34 3.39
C ILE A 60 -5.98 2.60 3.01
N ALA A 61 -7.08 2.88 3.71
CA ALA A 61 -7.89 4.06 3.47
C ALA A 61 -7.07 5.36 3.71
N LYS A 62 -6.25 5.40 4.76
CA LYS A 62 -5.38 6.56 5.03
C LYS A 62 -4.35 6.78 3.93
N ILE A 63 -3.74 5.72 3.41
CA ILE A 63 -2.75 5.83 2.32
C ILE A 63 -3.39 6.46 1.08
N ILE A 64 -4.60 6.02 0.72
CA ILE A 64 -5.34 6.55 -0.42
C ILE A 64 -5.68 8.03 -0.19
N ILE A 65 -6.18 8.40 0.99
CA ILE A 65 -6.47 9.79 1.36
C ILE A 65 -5.20 10.66 1.29
N MET A 66 -4.07 10.17 1.80
CA MET A 66 -2.79 10.89 1.77
C MET A 66 -2.30 11.14 0.34
N ALA A 67 -2.36 10.10 -0.51
CA ALA A 67 -2.01 10.21 -1.91
C ALA A 67 -2.94 11.21 -2.64
N MET A 68 -4.24 11.10 -2.42
CA MET A 68 -5.23 11.97 -3.06
C MET A 68 -5.08 13.44 -2.64
N ASN A 69 -4.82 13.70 -1.36
CA ASN A 69 -4.65 15.06 -0.83
C ASN A 69 -3.24 15.66 -1.05
N GLY A 70 -2.30 14.90 -1.63
CA GLY A 70 -0.94 15.37 -1.88
C GLY A 70 -0.09 15.53 -0.61
N VAL A 71 -0.52 14.95 0.52
CA VAL A 71 0.24 14.96 1.78
C VAL A 71 1.28 13.86 1.71
N ILE A 72 2.34 14.09 0.94
CA ILE A 72 3.53 13.25 0.90
C ILE A 72 4.52 13.82 1.92
N GLY A 73 4.32 13.49 3.19
CA GLY A 73 5.23 13.89 4.26
C GLY A 73 4.78 13.25 5.56
N TYR A 74 5.70 12.61 6.28
CA TYR A 74 5.50 11.87 7.54
C TYR A 74 5.06 10.41 7.42
N ILE A 75 5.67 9.65 6.51
CA ILE A 75 5.89 8.21 6.69
C ILE A 75 7.39 7.96 6.62
#